data_AF-A0A958P0W2-F1
#
_entry.id   AF-A0A958P0W2-F1
#
_cell.length_a   1.000
_cell.length_b   1.000
_cell.length_c   1.000
_cell.angle_alpha   90.00
_cell.angle_beta   90.00
_cell.angle_gamma   90.00
#
_symmetry.space_group_name_H-M   'P 1'
#
loop_
_entity.id
_entity.type
_entity.pdbx_description
1 polymer ?
#
loop_
_entity_poly.entity_id
_entity_poly.type
_entity_poly.pdbx_seq_one_letter_code
_entity_poly.pdbx_strand_id
1 'polypeptide(L)'
;MDDSKYLKIRLNSLHPSVPVPFDIFIKINDRYIHYLRTGDSLGAEKIESFEKKAPDSFFIYASEYDNYKKHVSQQMLSEKLTSREKAILLRESSLALVEELYENPDIEQALNDSK
;
A
#
# COMPACT_ATOMS: atom_id res chain seq x y z
N MET A 1 1.34 12.13 -17.70
CA MET A 1 0.74 10.93 -17.11
C MET A 1 0.17 11.39 -15.78
N ASP A 2 -1.09 11.07 -15.46
CA ASP A 2 -1.72 11.52 -14.22
C ASP A 2 -1.16 10.72 -13.03
N ASP A 3 -0.08 11.22 -12.41
CA ASP A 3 0.42 10.69 -11.13
C ASP A 3 -0.64 10.79 -10.03
N SER A 4 -1.60 11.73 -10.11
CA SER A 4 -2.72 11.88 -9.17
C SER A 4 -3.67 10.67 -9.08
N LYS A 5 -3.56 9.71 -10.00
CA LYS A 5 -4.36 8.47 -9.97
C LYS A 5 -3.72 7.35 -9.16
N TYR A 6 -2.45 7.50 -8.77
CA TYR A 6 -1.70 6.47 -8.08
C TYR A 6 -1.27 6.98 -6.71
N LEU A 7 -1.44 6.16 -5.69
CA LEU A 7 -0.98 6.44 -4.33
C LEU A 7 0.18 5.52 -4.00
N LYS A 8 1.25 6.07 -3.46
CA LYS A 8 2.38 5.29 -2.99
C LYS A 8 1.99 4.48 -1.76
N ILE A 9 2.40 3.23 -1.72
CA ILE A 9 2.22 2.33 -0.57
C ILE A 9 3.54 1.64 -0.24
N ARG A 10 3.67 1.19 1.01
CA ARG A 10 4.82 0.41 1.47
C ARG A 10 4.45 -1.06 1.54
N LEU A 11 5.29 -1.94 0.99
CA LEU A 11 5.04 -3.38 1.01
C LEU A 11 4.91 -3.98 2.42
N ASN A 12 5.60 -3.41 3.41
CA ASN A 12 5.51 -3.87 4.80
C ASN A 12 4.14 -3.63 5.44
N SER A 13 3.27 -2.81 4.83
CA SER A 13 1.88 -2.70 5.26
C SER A 13 0.99 -3.83 4.72
N LEU A 14 1.54 -4.73 3.88
CA LEU A 14 0.85 -5.88 3.32
C LEU A 14 1.29 -7.17 4.02
N HIS A 15 0.32 -8.03 4.32
CA HIS A 15 0.62 -9.30 4.98
C HIS A 15 1.01 -10.38 3.97
N PRO A 16 2.09 -11.14 4.21
CA PRO A 16 2.45 -12.27 3.37
C PRO A 16 1.36 -13.34 3.39
N SER A 17 0.94 -13.83 2.23
CA SER A 17 -0.12 -14.85 2.08
C SER A 17 -1.55 -14.39 2.34
N VAL A 18 -1.82 -13.09 2.44
CA VAL A 18 -3.20 -12.58 2.37
C VAL A 18 -3.43 -12.02 0.97
N PRO A 19 -4.50 -12.43 0.27
CA PRO A 19 -4.85 -11.82 -1.01
C PRO A 19 -5.25 -10.37 -0.80
N VAL A 20 -4.67 -9.47 -1.59
CA VAL A 20 -5.02 -8.04 -1.54
C VAL A 20 -6.26 -7.78 -2.39
N PRO A 21 -7.23 -6.98 -1.91
CA PRO A 21 -8.45 -6.69 -2.67
C PRO A 21 -8.28 -5.56 -3.71
N PHE A 22 -7.05 -5.17 -4.04
CA PHE A 22 -6.73 -4.07 -4.95
C PHE A 22 -5.51 -4.40 -5.80
N ASP A 23 -5.36 -3.68 -6.91
CA ASP A 23 -4.21 -3.80 -7.80
C ASP A 23 -2.98 -3.04 -7.29
N ILE A 24 -1.80 -3.63 -7.42
CA ILE A 24 -0.52 -3.01 -7.08
C ILE A 24 0.32 -2.81 -8.33
N PHE A 25 0.86 -1.61 -8.45
CA PHE A 25 1.74 -1.14 -9.52
C PHE A 25 3.13 -0.88 -8.97
N ILE A 26 4.14 -1.06 -9.81
CA ILE A 26 5.52 -0.66 -9.52
C ILE A 26 5.93 0.43 -10.50
N LYS A 27 6.54 1.51 -10.02
CA LYS A 27 7.11 2.55 -10.89
C LYS A 27 8.53 2.15 -11.32
N ILE A 28 8.73 1.88 -12.62
CA ILE A 28 10.03 1.58 -13.22
C ILE A 28 10.28 2.55 -14.38
N ASN A 29 11.36 3.32 -14.33
CA ASN A 29 11.72 4.30 -15.36
C ASN A 29 10.54 5.21 -15.75
N ASP A 30 9.83 5.72 -14.74
CA ASP A 30 8.67 6.60 -14.88
C ASP A 30 7.38 5.96 -15.45
N ARG A 31 7.33 4.63 -15.55
CA ARG A 31 6.12 3.89 -15.95
C ARG A 31 5.57 3.08 -14.79
N TYR A 32 4.25 3.16 -14.58
CA TYR A 32 3.51 2.31 -13.67
C TYR A 32 3.26 0.95 -14.33
N ILE A 33 3.91 -0.09 -13.82
CA ILE A 33 3.78 -1.46 -14.31
C ILE A 33 2.90 -2.23 -13.33
N HIS A 34 1.82 -2.83 -13.82
CA HIS A 34 0.95 -3.68 -13.01
C HIS A 34 1.73 -4.90 -12.53
N TYR A 35 1.85 -5.04 -11.23
CA TYR A 35 2.68 -6.07 -10.61
C TYR A 35 1.85 -7.15 -9.92
N LEU A 36 0.82 -6.75 -9.18
CA LEU A 36 -0.09 -7.67 -8.50
C LEU A 36 -1.53 -7.34 -8.84
N ARG A 37 -2.30 -8.39 -9.14
CA ARG A 37 -3.74 -8.28 -9.38
C ARG A 37 -4.55 -8.41 -8.10
N THR A 38 -5.70 -7.76 -8.09
CA THR A 38 -6.74 -7.99 -7.07
C THR A 38 -7.01 -9.49 -6.88
N GLY A 39 -7.01 -9.94 -5.63
CA GLY A 39 -7.23 -11.33 -5.23
C GLY A 39 -5.96 -12.19 -5.19
N ASP A 40 -4.82 -11.66 -5.61
CA ASP A 40 -3.53 -12.34 -5.56
C ASP A 40 -2.76 -11.98 -4.27
N SER A 41 -1.80 -12.82 -3.90
CA SER A 41 -1.05 -12.67 -2.65
C SER A 41 0.46 -12.63 -2.89
N LEU A 42 1.16 -11.85 -2.07
CA LEU A 42 2.62 -11.79 -2.08
C LEU A 42 3.18 -12.73 -1.03
N GLY A 43 4.13 -13.57 -1.43
CA GLY A 43 4.89 -14.40 -0.49
C GLY A 43 5.87 -13.56 0.33
N ALA A 44 6.14 -13.98 1.57
CA ALA A 44 7.04 -13.28 2.49
C ALA A 44 8.44 -13.02 1.89
N GLU A 45 9.00 -14.01 1.18
CA GLU A 45 10.31 -13.89 0.54
C GLU A 45 10.37 -12.78 -0.52
N LYS A 46 9.27 -12.58 -1.25
CA LYS A 46 9.16 -11.49 -2.23
C LYS A 46 9.09 -10.15 -1.50
N ILE A 47 8.23 -10.04 -0.48
CA ILE A 47 8.08 -8.81 0.32
C ILE A 47 9.44 -8.39 0.87
N GLU A 48 10.19 -9.29 1.50
CA GLU A 48 11.50 -8.97 2.09
C GLU A 48 12.55 -8.61 1.03
N SER A 49 12.54 -9.28 -0.13
CA SER A 49 13.43 -8.94 -1.25
C SER A 49 13.14 -7.56 -1.84
N PHE A 50 11.86 -7.18 -1.95
CA PHE A 50 11.46 -5.88 -2.49
C PHE A 50 11.62 -4.77 -1.47
N GLU A 51 11.40 -5.03 -0.18
CA GLU A 51 11.72 -4.12 0.91
C GLU A 51 13.20 -3.71 0.88
N LYS A 52 14.10 -4.67 0.62
CA LYS A 52 15.55 -4.39 0.53
C LYS A 52 15.98 -3.69 -0.76
N LYS A 53 15.24 -3.88 -1.85
CA LYS A 53 15.63 -3.38 -3.19
C LYS A 53 14.95 -2.09 -3.61
N ALA A 54 13.68 -1.91 -3.27
CA ALA A 54 12.85 -0.80 -3.75
C ALA A 54 11.59 -0.62 -2.88
N PRO A 55 11.71 -0.35 -1.57
CA PRO A 55 10.56 -0.27 -0.66
C PRO A 55 9.56 0.84 -1.03
N ASP A 56 10.04 1.89 -1.71
CA ASP A 56 9.31 3.10 -2.07
C ASP A 56 8.76 3.10 -3.51
N SER A 57 8.82 1.98 -4.22
CA SER A 57 8.43 1.92 -5.64
C SER A 57 7.04 1.34 -5.90
N PHE A 58 6.23 1.12 -4.86
CA PHE A 58 4.92 0.49 -4.96
C PHE A 58 3.79 1.51 -4.90
N PHE A 59 2.79 1.29 -5.75
CA PHE A 59 1.67 2.19 -5.95
C PHE A 59 0.37 1.40 -6.07
N ILE A 60 -0.74 1.99 -5.64
CA ILE A 60 -2.11 1.49 -5.88
C ILE A 60 -2.91 2.58 -6.59
N TYR A 61 -4.08 2.25 -7.12
CA TYR A 61 -4.98 3.30 -7.58
C TYR A 61 -5.52 4.12 -6.42
N ALA A 62 -5.62 5.43 -6.58
CA ALA A 62 -6.23 6.33 -5.60
C ALA A 62 -7.71 5.96 -5.32
N SER A 63 -8.43 5.47 -6.33
CA SER A 63 -9.80 4.95 -6.18
C SER A 63 -9.88 3.69 -5.30
N GLU A 64 -8.79 2.93 -5.19
CA GLU A 64 -8.69 1.71 -4.40
C GLU A 64 -8.19 1.97 -2.97
N TYR A 65 -7.94 3.23 -2.62
CA TYR A 65 -7.47 3.62 -1.29
C TYR A 65 -8.41 3.17 -0.17
N ASP A 66 -9.72 3.26 -0.40
CA ASP A 66 -10.71 2.83 0.58
C ASP A 66 -10.64 1.31 0.83
N ASN A 67 -10.35 0.53 -0.21
CA ASN A 67 -10.12 -0.92 -0.12
C ASN A 67 -8.81 -1.22 0.64
N TYR A 68 -7.75 -0.46 0.39
CA TYR A 68 -6.51 -0.56 1.14
C TYR A 68 -6.73 -0.27 2.64
N LYS A 69 -7.41 0.83 2.96
CA LYS A 69 -7.72 1.22 4.34
C LYS A 69 -8.58 0.15 5.04
N LYS A 70 -9.60 -0.37 4.37
CA LYS A 70 -10.43 -1.48 4.87
C LYS A 70 -9.59 -2.73 5.10
N HIS A 71 -8.69 -3.07 4.18
CA HIS A 71 -7.80 -4.21 4.32
C HIS A 71 -6.87 -4.08 5.54
N VAL A 72 -6.17 -2.95 5.67
CA VAL A 72 -5.31 -2.64 6.81
C VAL A 72 -6.10 -2.70 8.13
N SER A 73 -7.31 -2.12 8.16
CA SER A 73 -8.17 -2.18 9.34
C SER A 73 -8.62 -3.60 9.68
N GLN A 74 -9.00 -4.41 8.68
CA GLN A 74 -9.35 -5.82 8.87
C GLN A 74 -8.17 -6.64 9.37
N GLN A 75 -6.95 -6.39 8.87
CA GLN A 75 -5.73 -7.01 9.37
C GLN A 75 -5.48 -6.63 10.84
N MET A 76 -5.68 -5.36 11.20
CA MET A 76 -5.56 -4.90 12.60
C MET A 76 -6.55 -5.58 13.55
N LEU A 77 -7.77 -5.86 13.07
CA LEU A 77 -8.81 -6.56 13.83
C LEU A 77 -8.61 -8.08 13.85
N SER A 78 -7.84 -8.63 12.91
CA SER A 78 -7.56 -10.06 12.81
C SER A 78 -6.78 -10.56 14.03
N GLU A 79 -7.19 -11.70 14.58
CA GLU A 79 -6.44 -12.41 15.64
C GLU A 79 -5.24 -13.18 15.09
N LYS A 80 -5.09 -13.25 13.76
CA LYS A 80 -3.99 -13.96 13.10
C LYS A 80 -2.65 -13.23 13.21
N LEU A 81 -2.66 -11.94 13.54
CA LEU A 81 -1.46 -11.11 13.66
C LEU A 81 -1.07 -10.91 15.11
N THR A 82 0.21 -11.04 15.40
CA THR A 82 0.77 -10.65 16.69
C THR A 82 0.71 -9.13 16.88
N SER A 83 0.72 -8.67 18.14
CA SER A 83 0.75 -7.23 18.45
C SER A 83 1.93 -6.50 17.79
N ARG A 84 3.05 -7.20 17.57
CA ARG A 84 4.23 -6.65 16.89
C ARG A 84 3.98 -6.45 15.40
N GLU A 85 3.39 -7.43 14.72
CA GLU A 85 3.04 -7.32 13.30
C GLU A 85 2.00 -6.22 13.06
N LYS A 86 1.01 -6.10 13.96
CA LYS A 86 0.04 -5.00 13.94
C LYS A 86 0.71 -3.64 14.08
N ALA A 87 1.67 -3.51 15.01
CA ALA A 87 2.40 -2.27 15.20
C ALA A 87 3.25 -1.88 13.96
N ILE A 88 3.87 -2.87 13.31
CA ILE A 88 4.63 -2.66 12.06
C ILE A 88 3.69 -2.22 10.94
N LEU A 89 2.61 -2.97 10.70
CA LEU A 89 1.63 -2.67 9.66
C LEU A 89 1.03 -1.26 9.83
N LEU A 90 0.65 -0.90 11.06
CA LEU A 90 0.16 0.45 11.36
C LEU A 90 1.23 1.51 11.10
N ARG A 91 2.45 1.32 11.59
CA ARG A 91 3.54 2.28 11.40
C ARG A 91 3.84 2.53 9.93
N GLU A 92 3.95 1.48 9.14
CA GLU A 92 4.28 1.58 7.72
C GLU A 92 3.12 2.17 6.92
N SER A 93 1.87 1.85 7.28
CA SER A 93 0.68 2.48 6.66
C SER A 93 0.63 3.99 6.93
N SER A 94 0.98 4.43 8.14
CA SER A 94 1.02 5.85 8.50
C SER A 94 2.18 6.57 7.82
N LEU A 95 3.36 5.95 7.74
CA LEU A 95 4.52 6.53 7.05
C LEU A 95 4.25 6.72 5.56
N ALA A 96 3.65 5.73 4.89
CA ALA A 96 3.27 5.84 3.49
C ALA A 96 2.31 7.01 3.25
N LEU A 97 1.32 7.18 4.14
CA LEU A 97 0.38 8.30 4.05
C LEU A 97 1.06 9.66 4.24
N VAL A 98 1.96 9.77 5.23
CA VAL A 98 2.69 11.03 5.47
C VAL A 98 3.61 11.38 4.31
N GLU A 99 4.29 10.39 3.73
CA GLU A 99 5.13 10.56 2.53
C GLU A 99 4.30 11.07 1.35
N GLU A 100 3.14 10.46 1.12
CA GLU A 100 2.23 10.87 0.06
C GLU A 100 1.69 12.30 0.28
N LEU A 101 1.30 12.65 1.50
CA LEU A 101 0.84 14.00 1.85
C LEU A 101 1.95 15.05 1.65
N TYR A 102 3.20 14.66 1.88
CA TYR A 102 4.35 15.53 1.68
C TYR A 102 4.70 15.71 0.19
N GLU A 103 4.65 14.62 -0.60
CA GLU A 103 4.95 14.66 -2.03
C GLU A 103 3.80 15.28 -2.85
N ASN A 104 2.55 15.12 -2.41
CA ASN A 104 1.35 15.57 -3.09
C ASN A 104 0.38 16.27 -2.13
N PRO A 105 0.57 17.57 -1.82
CA PRO A 105 -0.29 18.30 -0.88
C PRO A 105 -1.76 18.40 -1.36
N ASP A 106 -2.03 18.39 -2.67
CA ASP A 106 -3.40 18.39 -3.22
C ASP A 106 -4.17 17.08 -2.95
N ILE A 107 -3.49 15.99 -2.60
CA ILE A 107 -4.12 14.72 -2.25
C ILE A 107 -4.89 14.83 -0.91
N GLU A 108 -4.57 15.79 -0.04
CA GLU A 108 -5.39 16.06 1.17
C GLU A 108 -6.86 16.28 0.82
N GLN A 109 -7.14 17.04 -0.25
CA GLN A 109 -8.52 17.30 -0.67
C GLN A 109 -9.19 16.03 -1.18
N ALA A 110 -8.51 15.26 -2.04
CA ALA A 110 -9.04 14.00 -2.57
C ALA A 110 -9.29 12.95 -1.46
N LEU A 111 -8.42 12.87 -0.45
CA LEU A 111 -8.62 12.01 0.71
C LEU A 111 -9.80 12.46 1.58
N ASN A 112 -9.99 13.77 1.75
CA ASN A 112 -11.03 14.32 2.59
C ASN A 112 -12.42 14.29 1.92
N ASP A 113 -12.48 14.35 0.58
CA ASP A 113 -13.69 14.15 -0.23
C ASP A 113 -14.13 12.68 -0.33
N SER A 114 -13.22 11.72 -0.07
CA SER A 114 -13.52 10.28 -0.07
C SER A 114 -14.14 9.77 1.24
N LYS A 115 -14.68 10.67 2.09
CA LYS A 115 -15.22 10.37 3.43
C LYS A 115 -16.71 10.08 3.46
#